data_AF-A0A7Y8SP60-F1
#
_entry.id   AF-A0A7Y8SP60-F1
#
_cell.length_a   1.000
_cell.length_b   1.000
_cell.length_c   1.000
_cell.angle_alpha   90.00
_cell.angle_beta   90.00
_cell.angle_gamma   90.00
#
_symmetry.space_group_name_H-M   'P 1'
#
loop_
_entity.id
_entity.type
_entity.pdbx_description
1 polymer ?
#
loop_
_entity_poly.entity_id
_entity_poly.type
_entity_poly.pdbx_seq_one_letter_code
_entity_poly.pdbx_strand_id
1 'polypeptide(L)'
;RMGAAGRALARTDGPRLAALALDGWDAHSRDSRLGARLRSLDAGLGALERALGPAFGETAVLVLGDFGRGLALNAFGGTDHGAGTVAFLAGGATAGGAIRADWPGLAGRPSLPVTTDVRALIKGVLHAHLGLPEGVIEDDLLPGSRSVRMLEGLRRVSVA
;
A
#
# COMPACT_ATOMS: atom_id res chain seq x y z
N ARG A 1 -6.17 13.69 -9.64
CA ARG A 1 -5.00 13.85 -8.75
C ARG A 1 -3.89 12.85 -9.12
N MET A 2 -4.13 11.54 -9.12
CA MET A 2 -3.12 10.54 -9.48
C MET A 2 -2.51 10.71 -10.89
N GLY A 3 -3.31 10.97 -11.93
CA GLY A 3 -2.75 11.22 -13.28
C GLY A 3 -1.87 12.48 -13.38
N ALA A 4 -2.07 13.48 -12.52
CA ALA A 4 -1.17 14.64 -12.46
C ALA A 4 0.17 14.27 -11.80
N ALA A 5 0.13 13.46 -10.74
CA ALA A 5 1.33 12.89 -10.14
C ALA A 5 2.09 12.02 -11.15
N GLY A 6 1.41 11.19 -11.93
CA GLY A 6 2.03 10.39 -12.99
C GLY A 6 2.78 11.24 -14.02
N ARG A 7 2.17 12.33 -14.50
CA ARG A 7 2.85 13.27 -15.41
C ARG A 7 4.05 13.95 -14.77
N ALA A 8 3.99 14.28 -13.48
CA ALA A 8 5.13 14.87 -12.77
C ALA A 8 6.28 13.86 -12.65
N LEU A 9 5.97 12.63 -12.22
CA LEU A 9 6.93 11.53 -12.07
C LEU A 9 7.57 11.10 -13.41
N ALA A 10 6.82 11.18 -14.52
CA ALA A 10 7.30 10.82 -15.86
C ALA A 10 8.36 11.77 -16.42
N ARG A 11 8.51 12.97 -15.86
CA ARG A 11 9.49 13.94 -16.33
C ARG A 11 10.90 13.52 -15.92
N THR A 12 11.84 13.71 -16.84
CA THR A 12 13.27 13.46 -16.57
C THR A 12 13.80 14.31 -15.42
N ASP A 13 13.34 15.56 -15.30
CA ASP A 13 13.63 16.50 -14.21
C ASP A 13 12.54 16.51 -13.11
N GLY A 14 11.64 15.54 -13.14
CA GLY A 14 10.53 15.41 -12.20
C GLY A 14 10.93 14.84 -10.85
N PRO A 15 10.01 14.87 -9.87
CA PRO A 15 10.21 14.18 -8.60
C PRO A 15 10.38 12.67 -8.82
N ARG A 16 11.07 12.01 -7.88
CA ARG A 16 11.21 10.54 -7.85
C ARG A 16 10.24 9.84 -6.90
N LEU A 17 9.53 10.63 -6.08
CA LEU A 17 8.55 10.13 -5.13
C LEU A 17 7.35 11.08 -5.11
N ALA A 18 6.15 10.52 -5.04
CA ALA A 18 4.91 11.26 -4.83
C ALA A 18 4.09 10.59 -3.73
N ALA A 19 3.63 11.37 -2.76
CA ALA A 19 2.67 10.92 -1.75
C ALA A 19 1.30 11.53 -2.03
N LEU A 20 0.25 10.73 -1.95
CA LEU A 20 -1.12 11.14 -2.20
C LEU A 20 -2.01 10.63 -1.08
N ALA A 21 -2.75 11.52 -0.44
CA ALA A 21 -3.80 11.15 0.51
C ALA A 21 -5.15 10.99 -0.22
N LEU A 22 -5.87 9.93 0.13
CA LEU A 22 -7.25 9.71 -0.29
C LEU A 22 -8.14 9.73 0.95
N ASP A 23 -9.01 10.71 1.04
CA ASP A 23 -9.89 10.87 2.19
C ASP A 23 -11.21 10.11 2.02
N GLY A 24 -12.00 10.07 3.09
CA GLY A 24 -13.36 9.53 3.08
C GLY A 24 -13.44 8.01 3.19
N TRP A 25 -12.39 7.35 3.69
CA TRP A 25 -12.37 5.90 3.97
C TRP A 25 -12.78 5.55 5.40
N ASP A 26 -12.76 6.52 6.32
CA ASP A 26 -13.16 6.33 7.71
C ASP A 26 -14.67 6.47 7.91
N ALA A 27 -15.40 5.37 7.78
CA ALA A 27 -16.84 5.33 8.04
C ALA A 27 -17.15 4.46 9.25
N HIS A 28 -17.91 5.00 10.20
CA HIS A 28 -18.34 4.30 11.42
C HIS A 28 -19.81 3.84 11.40
N SER A 29 -20.54 4.17 10.33
CA SER A 29 -21.91 3.74 10.10
C SER A 29 -21.98 2.76 8.93
N ARG A 30 -23.16 2.23 8.65
CA ARG A 30 -23.41 1.46 7.42
C ARG A 30 -22.93 2.25 6.20
N ASP A 31 -22.02 1.65 5.44
CA ASP A 31 -21.32 2.33 4.35
C ASP A 31 -21.65 1.72 2.99
N SER A 32 -22.58 2.34 2.26
CA SER A 32 -22.94 1.95 0.89
C SER A 32 -21.96 2.44 -0.18
N ARG A 33 -20.94 3.21 0.19
CA ARG A 33 -20.02 3.92 -0.72
C ARG A 33 -18.69 3.20 -0.91
N LEU A 34 -18.41 2.14 -0.15
CA LEU A 34 -17.17 1.36 -0.28
C LEU A 34 -16.90 0.91 -1.73
N GLY A 35 -17.89 0.33 -2.40
CA GLY A 35 -17.74 -0.09 -3.79
C GLY A 35 -17.42 1.07 -4.74
N ALA A 36 -18.00 2.26 -4.52
CA ALA A 36 -17.71 3.44 -5.33
C ALA A 36 -16.29 4.00 -5.07
N ARG A 37 -15.83 3.98 -3.81
CA ARG A 37 -14.46 4.38 -3.45
C ARG A 37 -13.42 3.42 -4.03
N LEU A 38 -13.66 2.11 -3.98
CA LEU A 38 -12.79 1.11 -4.61
C LEU A 38 -12.71 1.30 -6.13
N ARG A 39 -13.84 1.57 -6.81
CA ARG A 39 -13.83 1.91 -8.25
C ARG A 39 -13.08 3.21 -8.54
N SER A 40 -13.16 4.19 -7.65
CA SER A 40 -12.43 5.46 -7.81
C SER A 40 -10.93 5.28 -7.62
N LEU A 41 -10.51 4.42 -6.67
CA LEU A 41 -9.11 4.02 -6.49
C LEU A 41 -8.59 3.31 -7.74
N ASP A 42 -9.32 2.31 -8.24
CA ASP A 42 -8.98 1.59 -9.48
C ASP A 42 -8.81 2.53 -10.69
N ALA A 43 -9.81 3.39 -10.95
CA ALA A 43 -9.73 4.38 -12.01
C ALA A 43 -8.56 5.36 -11.83
N GLY A 44 -8.24 5.71 -10.58
CA GLY A 44 -7.10 6.54 -10.22
C GLY A 44 -5.76 5.88 -10.55
N LEU A 45 -5.59 4.61 -10.19
CA LEU A 45 -4.39 3.82 -10.50
C LEU A 45 -4.21 3.65 -12.01
N GLY A 46 -5.28 3.35 -12.75
CA GLY A 46 -5.21 3.30 -14.21
C GLY A 46 -4.87 4.66 -14.84
N ALA A 47 -5.33 5.77 -14.25
CA ALA A 47 -4.95 7.11 -14.70
C ALA A 47 -3.49 7.45 -14.37
N LEU A 48 -2.94 6.94 -13.26
CA LEU A 48 -1.53 7.06 -12.92
C LEU A 48 -0.66 6.32 -13.93
N GLU A 49 -0.98 5.05 -14.20
CA GLU A 49 -0.29 4.21 -15.18
C GLU A 49 -0.24 4.86 -16.56
N ARG A 50 -1.40 5.28 -17.10
CA ARG A 50 -1.46 5.95 -18.41
C ARG A 50 -0.62 7.23 -18.45
N ALA A 51 -0.59 7.99 -17.36
CA ALA A 51 0.15 9.24 -17.28
C ALA A 51 1.67 9.04 -17.14
N LEU A 52 2.10 7.95 -16.49
CA LEU A 52 3.50 7.56 -16.39
C LEU A 52 4.06 7.06 -17.74
N GLY A 53 3.23 6.40 -18.55
CA GLY A 53 3.66 5.86 -19.84
C GLY A 53 4.83 4.87 -19.66
N PRO A 54 5.92 5.00 -20.44
CA PRO A 54 7.08 4.11 -20.31
C PRO A 54 7.67 4.05 -18.89
N ALA A 55 7.63 5.15 -18.13
CA ALA A 55 8.15 5.20 -16.77
C ALA A 55 7.40 4.27 -15.80
N PHE A 56 6.19 3.82 -16.15
CA PHE A 56 5.44 2.85 -15.35
C PHE A 56 6.19 1.52 -15.18
N GLY A 57 6.98 1.11 -16.19
CA GLY A 57 7.83 -0.08 -16.13
C GLY A 57 8.85 -0.04 -15.00
N GLU A 58 9.22 1.17 -14.57
CA GLU A 58 10.19 1.42 -13.50
C GLU A 58 9.52 1.98 -12.23
N THR A 59 8.19 1.97 -12.15
CA THR A 59 7.47 2.53 -10.99
C THR A 59 6.97 1.44 -10.05
N ALA A 60 7.19 1.62 -8.75
CA ALA A 60 6.44 0.92 -7.70
C ALA A 60 5.38 1.85 -7.09
N VAL A 61 4.17 1.33 -6.90
CA VAL A 61 3.04 2.03 -6.29
C VAL A 61 2.64 1.28 -5.02
N LEU A 62 2.80 1.93 -3.88
CA LEU A 62 2.38 1.41 -2.58
C LEU A 62 1.10 2.11 -2.14
N VAL A 63 0.06 1.33 -1.82
CA VAL A 63 -1.21 1.82 -1.28
C VAL A 63 -1.39 1.24 0.11
N LEU A 64 -1.46 2.11 1.11
CA LEU A 64 -1.60 1.78 2.52
C LEU A 64 -2.84 2.46 3.10
N GLY A 65 -3.40 1.88 4.16
CA GLY A 65 -4.37 2.54 5.03
C GLY A 65 -3.82 2.60 6.45
N ASP A 66 -4.27 3.60 7.22
CA ASP A 66 -3.78 3.83 8.58
C ASP A 66 -4.39 2.86 9.61
N PHE A 67 -5.53 2.25 9.27
CA PHE A 67 -6.26 1.32 10.13
C PHE A 67 -6.98 0.25 9.30
N GLY A 68 -7.35 -0.83 9.98
CA GLY A 68 -8.26 -1.86 9.50
C GLY A 68 -9.67 -1.70 10.05
N ARG A 69 -10.51 -2.72 9.86
CA ARG A 69 -11.91 -2.72 10.34
C ARG A 69 -12.17 -3.88 11.28
N GLY A 70 -12.91 -3.60 12.35
CA GLY A 70 -13.49 -4.63 13.21
C GLY A 70 -14.53 -5.46 12.46
N LEU A 71 -14.79 -6.67 12.97
CA LEU A 71 -15.75 -7.62 12.39
C LEU A 71 -17.13 -7.52 13.04
N ALA A 72 -17.19 -7.04 14.28
CA ALA A 72 -18.45 -6.85 15.01
C ALA A 72 -19.16 -5.56 14.58
N LEU A 73 -20.48 -5.63 14.49
CA LEU A 73 -21.32 -4.45 14.28
C LEU A 73 -21.29 -3.55 15.52
N ASN A 74 -21.17 -2.24 15.31
CA ASN A 74 -21.29 -1.24 16.36
C ASN A 74 -22.74 -0.75 16.50
N ALA A 75 -22.98 0.14 17.47
CA ALA A 75 -24.31 0.70 17.75
C ALA A 75 -24.92 1.51 16.58
N PHE A 76 -24.11 1.90 15.60
CA PHE A 76 -24.52 2.70 14.43
C PHE A 76 -24.72 1.84 13.16
N GLY A 77 -24.70 0.51 13.30
CA GLY A 77 -24.86 -0.43 12.19
C GLY A 77 -23.67 -0.46 11.21
N GLY A 78 -22.54 0.12 11.59
CA GLY A 78 -21.24 -0.02 10.92
C GLY A 78 -20.32 -0.95 11.72
N THR A 79 -19.02 -0.76 11.57
CA THR A 79 -18.01 -1.40 12.46
C THR A 79 -17.15 -0.31 13.12
N ASP A 80 -16.23 -0.67 14.00
CA ASP A 80 -15.20 0.24 14.49
C ASP A 80 -13.85 -0.07 13.83
N HIS A 81 -12.81 0.68 14.21
CA HIS A 81 -11.45 0.44 13.74
C HIS A 81 -10.95 -0.93 14.22
N GLY A 82 -10.09 -1.53 13.42
CA GLY A 82 -9.37 -2.76 13.74
C GLY A 82 -7.90 -2.63 13.37
N ALA A 83 -7.06 -3.51 13.91
CA ALA A 83 -5.63 -3.46 13.65
C ALA A 83 -5.24 -4.10 12.31
N GLY A 84 -5.86 -5.25 11.96
CA GLY A 84 -5.57 -5.95 10.71
C GLY A 84 -6.10 -5.21 9.48
N THR A 85 -5.21 -4.91 8.54
CA THR A 85 -5.50 -4.17 7.29
C THR A 85 -4.92 -4.88 6.06
N VAL A 86 -5.13 -4.31 4.87
CA VAL A 86 -4.55 -4.75 3.61
C VAL A 86 -3.70 -3.61 3.03
N ALA A 87 -2.51 -3.96 2.55
CA ALA A 87 -1.67 -3.09 1.74
C ALA A 87 -1.58 -3.64 0.32
N PHE A 88 -1.52 -2.75 -0.67
CA PHE A 88 -1.30 -3.12 -2.06
C PHE A 88 0.08 -2.62 -2.52
N LEU A 89 0.85 -3.51 -3.15
CA LEU A 89 2.03 -3.15 -3.91
C LEU A 89 1.76 -3.48 -5.38
N ALA A 90 1.89 -2.47 -6.24
CA ALA A 90 1.60 -2.56 -7.67
C ALA A 90 2.65 -1.78 -8.49
N GLY A 91 2.51 -1.77 -9.81
CA GLY A 91 3.40 -1.06 -10.73
C GLY A 91 4.36 -1.97 -11.49
N GLY A 92 4.92 -1.47 -12.59
CA GLY A 92 5.74 -2.24 -13.51
C GLY A 92 7.05 -2.74 -12.91
N ALA A 93 7.59 -2.05 -11.90
CA ALA A 93 8.83 -2.47 -11.23
C ALA A 93 8.62 -3.61 -10.22
N THR A 94 7.36 -3.98 -9.92
CA THR A 94 7.05 -4.90 -8.83
C THR A 94 6.90 -6.35 -9.29
N ALA A 95 7.30 -7.28 -8.43
CA ALA A 95 7.04 -8.72 -8.57
C ALA A 95 5.62 -9.02 -8.05
N GLY A 96 4.62 -8.61 -8.84
CA GLY A 96 3.20 -8.81 -8.53
C GLY A 96 2.73 -10.26 -8.71
N GLY A 97 1.40 -10.46 -8.67
CA GLY A 97 0.78 -11.78 -8.88
C GLY A 97 0.72 -12.69 -7.66
N ALA A 98 0.97 -12.15 -6.45
CA ALA A 98 0.93 -12.90 -5.21
C ALA A 98 0.12 -12.16 -4.13
N ILE A 99 -0.58 -12.92 -3.32
CA ILE A 99 -1.11 -12.47 -2.03
C ILE A 99 -0.17 -13.00 -0.96
N ARG A 100 0.42 -12.11 -0.16
CA ARG A 100 1.31 -12.47 0.95
C ARG A 100 0.60 -12.19 2.25
N ALA A 101 0.02 -13.24 2.82
CA ALA A 101 -0.71 -13.15 4.08
C ALA A 101 -0.60 -14.46 4.84
N ASP A 102 -0.42 -14.36 6.15
CA ASP A 102 -0.87 -15.40 7.07
C ASP A 102 -2.33 -15.06 7.44
N TRP A 103 -3.26 -15.86 6.92
CA TRP A 103 -4.70 -15.62 7.01
C TRP A 103 -5.35 -16.55 8.03
N PRO A 104 -5.69 -16.05 9.23
CA PRO A 104 -6.22 -16.88 10.31
C PRO A 104 -7.74 -17.14 10.21
N GLY A 105 -8.39 -16.69 9.12
CA GLY A 105 -9.85 -16.70 8.96
C GLY A 105 -10.57 -15.69 9.87
N LEU A 106 -11.88 -15.57 9.67
CA LEU A 106 -12.74 -14.62 10.41
C LEU A 106 -13.50 -15.26 11.58
N ALA A 107 -13.58 -16.59 11.62
CA ALA A 107 -14.44 -17.30 12.56
C ALA A 107 -14.05 -17.05 14.03
N GLY A 108 -15.03 -16.65 14.84
CA GLY A 108 -14.85 -16.47 16.29
C GLY A 108 -13.99 -15.27 16.70
N ARG A 109 -13.73 -14.32 15.78
CA ARG A 109 -12.83 -13.17 16.05
C ARG A 109 -13.59 -11.85 16.06
N PRO A 110 -13.30 -10.93 17.01
CA PRO A 110 -13.84 -9.57 16.98
C PRO A 110 -13.11 -8.67 15.97
N SER A 111 -11.85 -8.98 15.65
CA SER A 111 -11.01 -8.29 14.67
C SER A 111 -9.93 -9.22 14.10
N LEU A 112 -9.36 -8.85 12.95
CA LEU A 112 -8.20 -9.54 12.40
C LEU A 112 -6.92 -9.13 13.14
N PRO A 113 -6.08 -10.09 13.56
CA PRO A 113 -4.76 -9.77 14.10
C PRO A 113 -3.86 -9.23 12.99
N VAL A 114 -2.86 -8.43 13.38
CA VAL A 114 -1.78 -8.03 12.47
C VAL A 114 -0.83 -9.22 12.35
N THR A 115 -0.80 -9.84 11.17
CA THR A 115 0.11 -10.98 10.89
C THR A 115 1.35 -10.57 10.13
N THR A 116 1.39 -9.35 9.60
CA THR A 116 2.56 -8.75 8.97
C THR A 116 2.61 -7.27 9.35
N ASP A 117 3.71 -6.85 9.96
CA ASP A 117 3.97 -5.43 10.20
C ASP A 117 4.16 -4.73 8.85
N VAL A 118 3.36 -3.69 8.57
CA VAL A 118 3.42 -2.94 7.30
C VAL A 118 4.80 -2.33 7.06
N ARG A 119 5.58 -2.07 8.10
CA ARG A 119 6.96 -1.60 7.98
C ARG A 119 7.83 -2.63 7.27
N ALA A 120 7.56 -3.93 7.38
CA ALA A 120 8.27 -4.96 6.62
C ALA A 120 8.13 -4.74 5.10
N LEU A 121 6.92 -4.40 4.65
CA LEU A 121 6.65 -4.07 3.25
C LEU A 121 7.34 -2.76 2.84
N ILE A 122 7.22 -1.70 3.65
CA ILE A 122 7.84 -0.40 3.36
C ILE A 122 9.37 -0.54 3.29
N LYS A 123 10.00 -1.22 4.26
CA LYS A 123 11.44 -1.52 4.26
C LYS A 123 11.83 -2.22 2.97
N GLY A 124 11.10 -3.27 2.59
CA GLY A 124 11.36 -4.04 1.38
C GLY A 124 11.26 -3.20 0.11
N VAL A 125 10.26 -2.33 0.00
CA VAL A 125 10.13 -1.41 -1.15
C VAL A 125 11.26 -0.39 -1.16
N LEU A 126 11.54 0.29 -0.05
CA LEU A 126 12.61 1.29 0.03
C LEU A 126 13.98 0.68 -0.31
N HIS A 127 14.25 -0.52 0.21
CA HIS A 127 15.50 -1.21 -0.06
C HIS A 127 15.58 -1.70 -1.51
N ALA A 128 14.61 -2.51 -1.96
CA ALA A 128 14.68 -3.16 -3.26
C ALA A 128 14.43 -2.20 -4.44
N HIS A 129 13.61 -1.17 -4.25
CA HIS A 129 13.22 -0.24 -5.31
C HIS A 129 14.08 1.03 -5.33
N LEU A 130 14.32 1.66 -4.17
CA LEU A 130 15.11 2.90 -4.08
C LEU A 130 16.59 2.66 -3.76
N GLY A 131 17.00 1.42 -3.47
CA GLY A 131 18.39 1.07 -3.18
C GLY A 131 18.89 1.61 -1.84
N LEU A 132 17.99 1.96 -0.92
CA LEU A 132 18.39 2.54 0.36
C LEU A 132 19.04 1.48 1.27
N PRO A 133 20.17 1.79 1.94
CA PRO A 133 20.77 0.89 2.93
C PRO A 133 19.81 0.62 4.09
N GLU A 134 19.81 -0.61 4.61
CA GLU A 134 18.90 -0.99 5.70
C GLU A 134 19.08 -0.10 6.95
N GLY A 135 20.32 0.27 7.29
CA GLY A 135 20.58 1.18 8.42
C GLY A 135 19.88 2.54 8.28
N VAL A 136 19.93 3.16 7.10
CA VAL A 136 19.23 4.43 6.82
C VAL A 136 17.72 4.26 6.96
N ILE A 137 17.19 3.14 6.46
CA ILE A 137 15.75 2.85 6.59
C ILE A 137 15.37 2.70 8.07
N GLU A 138 16.14 1.96 8.86
CA GLU A 138 15.82 1.63 10.25
C GLU A 138 16.04 2.77 11.24
N ASP A 139 17.02 3.64 10.97
CA ASP A 139 17.40 4.72 11.88
C ASP A 139 16.69 6.04 11.55
N ASP A 140 16.57 6.38 10.26
CA ASP A 140 16.08 7.70 9.84
C ASP A 140 14.63 7.70 9.36
N LEU A 141 14.21 6.65 8.63
CA LEU A 141 12.91 6.63 7.97
C LEU A 141 11.84 5.87 8.77
N LEU A 142 12.23 4.76 9.41
CA LEU A 142 11.37 3.87 10.17
C LEU A 142 12.02 3.53 11.53
N PRO A 143 12.28 4.53 12.39
CA PRO A 143 12.85 4.30 13.71
C PRO A 143 12.07 3.25 14.51
N GLY A 144 12.79 2.37 15.21
CA GLY A 144 12.19 1.28 16.00
C GLY A 144 11.72 0.08 15.17
N SER A 145 12.20 -0.07 13.93
CA SER A 145 11.85 -1.21 13.04
C SER A 145 12.95 -2.26 12.89
N ARG A 146 14.06 -2.18 13.65
CA ARG A 146 15.19 -3.14 13.57
C ARG A 146 14.80 -4.61 13.78
N SER A 147 13.81 -4.86 14.63
CA SER A 147 13.26 -6.21 14.85
C SER A 147 12.31 -6.68 13.76
N VAL A 148 11.89 -5.78 12.87
CA VAL A 148 10.96 -6.07 11.76
C VAL A 148 11.79 -6.45 10.53
N ARG A 149 11.76 -7.73 10.18
CA ARG A 149 12.39 -8.23 8.96
C ARG A 149 11.70 -7.64 7.73
N MET A 150 12.47 -7.14 6.76
CA MET A 150 11.92 -6.64 5.51
C MET A 150 11.33 -7.76 4.65
N LEU A 151 10.30 -7.44 3.84
CA LEU A 151 9.79 -8.35 2.83
C LEU A 151 10.71 -8.35 1.60
N GLU A 152 11.10 -9.53 1.15
CA GLU A 152 12.01 -9.72 0.00
C GLU A 152 11.26 -10.07 -1.29
N GLY A 153 11.96 -10.09 -2.44
CA GLY A 153 11.38 -10.49 -3.71
C GLY A 153 10.20 -9.63 -4.16
N LEU A 154 10.23 -8.33 -3.82
CA LEU A 154 9.18 -7.36 -4.16
C LEU A 154 9.41 -6.68 -5.52
N ARG A 155 10.65 -6.68 -6.02
CA ARG A 155 11.04 -6.08 -7.29
C ARG A 155 11.12 -7.15 -8.37
N ARG A 156 10.68 -6.81 -9.59
CA ARG A 156 10.85 -7.66 -10.77
C ARG A 156 12.35 -7.76 -11.08
N VAL A 157 12.87 -8.99 -11.17
CA VAL A 157 14.21 -9.23 -11.69
C VAL A 157 14.10 -9.26 -13.21
N SER A 158 14.82 -8.38 -13.91
CA SER A 158 14.92 -8.48 -15.36
C SER A 158 15.80 -9.68 -15.67
N VAL A 159 15.25 -10.68 -16.32
CA VAL A 159 16.06 -11.72 -16.96
C VAL A 159 16.63 -11.07 -18.21
N ALA A 160 17.95 -10.87 -18.24
CA ALA A 160 18.67 -10.44 -19.43
C ALA A 160 18.76 -11.58 -20.44
#